data_AF-A0A8J7JIG6-F1
#
_entry.id   AF-A0A8J7JIG6-F1
#
_cell.length_a   1.000
_cell.length_b   1.000
_cell.length_c   1.000
_cell.angle_alpha   90.00
_cell.angle_beta   90.00
_cell.angle_gamma   90.00
#
_symmetry.space_group_name_H-M   'P 1'
#
loop_
_entity.id
_entity.type
_entity.pdbx_description
1 polymer ?
#
loop_
_entity_poly.entity_id
_entity_poly.type
_entity_poly.pdbx_seq_one_letter_code
_entity_poly.pdbx_strand_id
1 'polypeptide(L)'
;MLVQLVRPLVRTQVQMLTQAQSASSKLVSMVSQWLGYLGVHAEVTQLQTTGSRIQVSLCVGKPEQCTEAEWQQILNNLNQDQTVTPEEDSLTYAAMSPAQQSKVQRLLASMLHASGQDPLEEWASLRPRLVALGMEESMLAGIQSALKVPMPVELLAEQLEPDVAAFVLSKAIHIALLDQQISQAEDTALKTLLNAVDHKVVA
;
A
#
# COMPACT_ATOMS: atom_id res chain seq x y z
N MET A 1 9.25 -14.24 -11.27
CA MET A 1 8.99 -14.43 -12.73
C MET A 1 8.02 -13.41 -13.33
N LEU A 2 7.04 -12.86 -12.59
CA LEU A 2 6.13 -11.80 -13.10
C LEU A 2 6.83 -10.47 -13.48
N VAL A 3 7.86 -10.08 -12.75
CA VAL A 3 8.65 -8.85 -12.99
C VAL A 3 9.30 -8.79 -14.38
N GLN A 4 9.76 -9.95 -14.88
CA GLN A 4 10.44 -10.04 -16.18
C GLN A 4 9.48 -9.97 -17.37
N LEU A 5 8.18 -10.21 -17.15
CA LEU A 5 7.15 -10.05 -18.18
C LEU A 5 6.49 -8.68 -18.13
N VAL A 6 6.23 -8.15 -16.93
CA VAL A 6 5.52 -6.87 -16.75
C VAL A 6 6.38 -5.67 -17.10
N ARG A 7 7.67 -5.63 -16.73
CA ARG A 7 8.54 -4.47 -17.04
C ARG A 7 8.74 -4.23 -18.54
N PRO A 8 9.02 -5.26 -19.38
CA PRO A 8 9.09 -5.07 -20.82
C PRO A 8 7.74 -4.68 -21.44
N LEU A 9 6.63 -5.21 -20.91
CA LEU A 9 5.27 -4.85 -21.34
C LEU A 9 4.96 -3.39 -21.04
N VAL A 10 5.20 -2.93 -19.81
CA VAL A 10 5.02 -1.52 -19.42
C VAL A 10 5.93 -0.61 -20.25
N ARG A 11 7.20 -1.00 -20.48
CA ARG A 11 8.12 -0.22 -21.33
C ARG A 11 7.65 -0.14 -22.78
N THR A 12 7.13 -1.25 -23.32
CA THR A 12 6.55 -1.29 -24.67
C THR A 12 5.29 -0.43 -24.75
N GLN A 13 4.45 -0.46 -23.72
CA GLN A 13 3.24 0.35 -23.59
C GLN A 13 3.54 1.85 -23.45
N VAL A 14 4.57 2.23 -22.70
CA VAL A 14 5.07 3.61 -22.62
C VAL A 14 5.64 4.06 -23.96
N GLN A 15 6.39 3.20 -24.67
CA GLN A 15 6.88 3.51 -26.01
C GLN A 15 5.72 3.67 -27.01
N MET A 16 4.67 2.85 -26.92
CA MET A 16 3.46 3.01 -27.72
C MET A 16 2.72 4.31 -27.42
N LEU A 17 2.74 4.80 -26.18
CA LEU A 17 2.18 6.12 -25.83
C LEU A 17 2.99 7.27 -26.44
N THR A 18 4.32 7.17 -26.48
CA THR A 18 5.18 8.20 -27.10
C THR A 18 5.05 8.27 -28.63
N GLN A 19 4.58 7.20 -29.28
CA GLN A 19 4.43 7.13 -30.74
C GLN A 19 2.98 7.31 -31.22
N ALA A 20 2.00 7.32 -30.32
CA ALA A 20 0.59 7.42 -30.66
C ALA A 20 0.09 8.87 -30.64
N GLN A 21 -0.55 9.31 -31.73
CA GLN A 21 -1.24 10.62 -31.80
C GLN A 21 -2.41 10.74 -30.79
N SER A 22 -2.92 9.62 -30.27
CA SER A 22 -3.99 9.54 -29.26
C SER A 22 -3.50 8.91 -27.95
N ALA A 23 -2.43 9.45 -27.37
CA ALA A 23 -1.86 8.96 -26.12
C ALA A 23 -2.88 8.92 -24.96
N SER A 24 -3.83 9.86 -24.92
CA SER A 24 -4.88 9.92 -23.89
C SER A 24 -5.80 8.69 -23.91
N SER A 25 -6.36 8.33 -25.07
CA SER A 25 -7.29 7.19 -25.19
C SER A 25 -6.59 5.84 -24.93
N LYS A 26 -5.31 5.72 -25.32
CA LYS A 26 -4.51 4.52 -25.04
C LYS A 26 -4.15 4.41 -23.55
N LEU A 27 -3.85 5.53 -22.89
CA LEU A 27 -3.55 5.53 -21.45
C LEU A 27 -4.79 5.12 -20.65
N VAL A 28 -5.96 5.66 -21.02
CA VAL A 28 -7.26 5.26 -20.46
C VAL A 28 -7.46 3.74 -20.56
N SER A 29 -7.34 3.19 -21.77
CA SER A 29 -7.50 1.75 -21.99
C SER A 29 -6.51 0.91 -21.19
N MET A 30 -5.26 1.36 -21.03
CA MET A 30 -4.23 0.60 -20.31
C MET A 30 -4.45 0.61 -18.80
N VAL A 31 -4.82 1.75 -18.22
CA VAL A 31 -5.12 1.83 -16.77
C VAL A 31 -6.33 0.97 -16.43
N SER A 32 -7.39 1.05 -17.22
CA SER A 32 -8.58 0.18 -17.07
C SER A 32 -8.21 -1.31 -17.22
N GLN A 33 -7.37 -1.66 -18.19
CA GLN A 33 -6.96 -3.04 -18.42
C GLN A 33 -6.05 -3.60 -17.32
N TRP A 34 -5.14 -2.79 -16.77
CA TRP A 34 -4.30 -3.18 -15.62
C TRP A 34 -5.14 -3.41 -14.36
N LEU A 35 -6.11 -2.54 -14.09
CA LEU A 35 -7.05 -2.74 -12.99
C LEU A 35 -7.93 -3.97 -13.22
N GLY A 36 -8.33 -4.23 -14.48
CA GLY A 36 -9.05 -5.45 -14.87
C GLY A 36 -8.26 -6.72 -14.57
N TYR A 37 -6.93 -6.74 -14.74
CA TYR A 37 -6.09 -7.88 -14.36
C TYR A 37 -6.06 -8.14 -12.85
N LEU A 38 -6.37 -7.14 -12.03
CA LEU A 38 -6.50 -7.26 -10.58
C LEU A 38 -7.93 -7.65 -10.14
N GLY A 39 -8.82 -7.99 -11.09
CA GLY A 39 -10.21 -8.32 -10.81
C GLY A 39 -11.08 -7.10 -10.46
N VAL A 40 -10.61 -5.90 -10.80
CA VAL A 40 -11.28 -4.62 -10.52
C VAL A 40 -11.72 -3.97 -11.81
N HIS A 41 -13.03 -3.79 -11.99
CA HIS A 41 -13.56 -3.09 -13.16
C HIS A 41 -13.42 -1.59 -12.91
N ALA A 42 -12.63 -0.90 -13.74
CA ALA A 42 -12.41 0.54 -13.61
C ALA A 42 -12.53 1.27 -14.95
N GLU A 43 -13.19 2.43 -14.93
CA GLU A 43 -13.35 3.33 -16.06
C GLU A 43 -12.68 4.67 -15.75
N VAL A 44 -11.81 5.16 -16.64
CA VAL A 44 -11.21 6.48 -16.47
C VAL A 44 -12.21 7.55 -16.88
N THR A 45 -12.67 8.35 -15.92
CA THR A 45 -13.67 9.40 -16.14
C THR A 45 -13.04 10.72 -16.57
N GLN A 46 -11.79 10.97 -16.18
CA GLN A 46 -11.10 12.21 -16.53
C GLN A 46 -9.60 12.02 -16.60
N LEU A 47 -8.97 12.59 -17.62
CA LEU A 47 -7.52 12.61 -17.77
C LEU A 47 -7.09 14.05 -18.02
N GLN A 48 -6.36 14.63 -17.07
CA GLN A 48 -5.84 15.99 -17.14
C GLN A 48 -4.32 15.98 -17.02
N THR A 49 -3.66 16.93 -17.66
CA THR A 49 -2.22 17.15 -17.48
C THR A 49 -2.02 18.36 -16.59
N THR A 50 -1.42 18.16 -15.42
CA THR A 50 -1.16 19.21 -14.44
C THR A 50 0.36 19.39 -14.33
N GLY A 51 0.91 20.36 -15.07
CA GLY A 51 2.35 20.58 -15.16
C GLY A 51 3.09 19.38 -15.74
N SER A 52 3.96 18.75 -14.95
CA SER A 52 4.73 17.56 -15.35
C SER A 52 4.04 16.23 -14.97
N ARG A 53 2.78 16.26 -14.54
CA ARG A 53 2.05 15.08 -14.05
C ARG A 53 0.77 14.86 -14.84
N ILE A 54 0.34 13.61 -14.92
CA ILE A 54 -0.96 13.22 -15.47
C ILE A 54 -1.86 12.90 -14.27
N GLN A 55 -2.97 13.62 -14.15
CA GLN A 55 -4.02 13.36 -13.18
C GLN A 55 -5.11 12.51 -13.84
N VAL A 56 -5.44 11.40 -13.18
CA VAL A 56 -6.41 10.42 -13.67
C VAL A 56 -7.50 10.27 -12.63
N SER A 57 -8.75 10.52 -13.02
CA SER A 57 -9.94 10.23 -12.23
C SER A 57 -10.52 8.90 -12.68
N LEU A 58 -10.87 8.03 -11.72
CA LEU A 58 -11.32 6.67 -11.96
C LEU A 58 -12.69 6.45 -11.33
N CYS A 59 -13.59 5.79 -12.05
CA CYS A 59 -14.78 5.15 -11.50
C CYS A 59 -14.46 3.66 -11.34
N VAL A 60 -14.73 3.10 -10.17
CA VAL A 60 -14.40 1.70 -9.84
C VAL A 60 -15.67 0.96 -9.47
N GLY A 61 -15.91 -0.16 -10.15
CA GLY A 61 -16.99 -1.11 -9.84
C GLY A 61 -16.56 -2.14 -8.79
N LYS A 62 -17.53 -2.93 -8.32
CA LYS A 62 -17.31 -3.97 -7.31
C LYS A 62 -16.20 -4.94 -7.75
N PRO A 63 -15.16 -5.17 -6.94
CA PRO A 63 -14.15 -6.19 -7.21
C PRO A 63 -14.77 -7.60 -7.27
N GLU A 64 -14.17 -8.50 -8.06
CA GLU A 64 -14.64 -9.88 -8.20
C GLU A 64 -14.61 -10.67 -6.88
N GLN A 65 -13.63 -10.37 -6.02
CA GLN A 65 -13.41 -11.05 -4.74
C GLN A 65 -14.26 -10.49 -3.58
N CYS A 66 -14.96 -9.37 -3.81
CA CYS A 66 -15.80 -8.71 -2.80
C CYS A 66 -17.24 -9.24 -2.88
N THR A 67 -17.84 -9.61 -1.74
CA THR A 67 -19.27 -9.93 -1.69
C THR A 67 -20.13 -8.68 -1.88
N GLU A 68 -21.40 -8.85 -2.23
CA GLU A 68 -22.32 -7.72 -2.37
C GLU A 68 -22.55 -7.01 -1.04
N ALA A 69 -22.59 -7.74 0.08
CA ALA A 69 -22.76 -7.16 1.41
C ALA A 69 -21.57 -6.28 1.81
N GLU A 70 -20.33 -6.75 1.60
CA GLU A 70 -19.11 -5.97 1.84
C GLU A 70 -19.04 -4.74 0.94
N TRP A 71 -19.44 -4.88 -0.33
CA TRP A 71 -19.44 -3.77 -1.27
C TRP A 71 -20.44 -2.68 -0.87
N GLN A 72 -21.67 -3.06 -0.49
CA GLN A 72 -22.66 -2.12 0.02
C GLN A 72 -22.19 -1.46 1.32
N GLN A 73 -21.49 -2.19 2.20
CA GLN A 73 -20.92 -1.60 3.41
C GLN A 73 -19.83 -0.57 3.08
N ILE A 74 -18.93 -0.85 2.12
CA ILE A 74 -17.93 0.10 1.65
C ILE A 74 -18.61 1.36 1.07
N LEU A 75 -19.62 1.20 0.21
CA LEU A 75 -20.37 2.32 -0.35
C LEU A 75 -21.07 3.14 0.74
N ASN A 76 -21.66 2.48 1.74
CA ASN A 76 -22.31 3.15 2.86
C ASN A 76 -21.32 3.96 3.69
N ASN A 77 -20.14 3.40 4.00
CA ASN A 77 -19.09 4.11 4.72
C ASN A 77 -18.62 5.34 3.93
N LEU A 78 -18.32 5.18 2.63
CA LEU A 78 -17.88 6.28 1.76
C LEU A 78 -18.93 7.39 1.61
N ASN A 79 -20.22 7.04 1.59
CA ASN A 79 -21.30 8.02 1.52
C ASN A 79 -21.54 8.74 2.87
N GLN A 80 -21.22 8.09 3.99
CA GLN A 80 -21.25 8.72 5.32
C GLN A 80 -20.04 9.66 5.51
N ASP A 81 -18.88 9.30 4.95
CA ASP A 81 -17.66 10.10 4.98
C ASP A 81 -17.73 11.38 4.13
N GLN A 82 -18.73 11.54 3.25
CA GLN A 82 -18.93 12.78 2.46
C GLN A 82 -19.22 14.01 3.32
N THR A 83 -19.59 13.81 4.58
CA THR A 83 -19.79 14.89 5.56
C THR A 83 -18.52 15.29 6.31
N VAL A 84 -17.42 14.55 6.15
CA VAL A 84 -16.16 14.78 6.84
C VAL A 84 -15.13 15.22 5.81
N THR A 85 -14.52 16.38 6.05
CA THR A 85 -13.38 16.86 5.28
C THR A 85 -12.29 15.77 5.29
N PRO A 86 -11.63 15.42 4.16
CA PRO A 86 -10.79 14.22 4.02
C PRO A 86 -9.50 14.21 4.87
N GLU A 87 -9.37 15.08 5.87
CA GLU A 87 -8.19 15.24 6.73
C GLU A 87 -8.37 14.70 8.16
N GLU A 88 -9.59 14.41 8.64
CA GLU A 88 -9.80 14.21 10.09
C GLU A 88 -9.94 12.75 10.59
N ASP A 89 -10.41 11.78 9.79
CA ASP A 89 -10.73 10.42 10.31
C ASP A 89 -9.79 9.28 9.88
N SER A 90 -8.85 9.51 8.96
CA SER A 90 -7.80 8.50 8.73
C SER A 90 -6.75 8.62 9.81
N LEU A 91 -6.52 7.56 10.60
CA LEU A 91 -5.43 7.51 11.59
C LEU A 91 -4.10 7.84 10.89
N THR A 92 -3.68 9.10 10.98
CA THR A 92 -2.39 9.54 10.46
C THR A 92 -1.31 9.15 11.44
N TYR A 93 -0.11 8.93 10.94
CA TYR A 93 1.02 8.62 11.80
C TYR A 93 1.26 9.71 12.87
N ALA A 94 1.05 10.97 12.50
CA ALA A 94 1.17 12.11 13.41
C ALA A 94 0.09 12.14 14.51
N ALA A 95 -1.10 11.59 14.27
CA ALA A 95 -2.19 11.53 15.25
C ALA A 95 -2.04 10.38 16.26
N MET A 96 -1.14 9.42 16.01
CA MET A 96 -0.89 8.29 16.92
C MET A 96 -0.13 8.73 18.18
N SER A 97 -0.42 8.05 19.30
CA SER A 97 0.38 8.19 20.51
C SER A 97 1.84 7.75 20.30
N PRO A 98 2.81 8.24 21.08
CA PRO A 98 4.22 7.81 20.96
C PRO A 98 4.41 6.30 21.10
N ALA A 99 3.59 5.63 21.91
CA ALA A 99 3.61 4.18 22.06
C ALA A 99 3.16 3.46 20.78
N GLN A 100 2.06 3.92 20.17
CA GLN A 100 1.57 3.41 18.88
C GLN A 100 2.58 3.67 17.76
N GLN A 101 3.14 4.89 17.68
CA GLN A 101 4.18 5.23 16.72
C GLN A 101 5.41 4.31 16.84
N SER A 102 5.86 4.03 18.07
CA SER A 102 6.98 3.11 18.31
C SER A 102 6.63 1.68 17.89
N LYS A 103 5.40 1.23 18.17
CA LYS A 103 4.90 -0.09 17.76
C LYS A 103 4.86 -0.23 16.23
N VAL A 104 4.35 0.78 15.53
CA VAL A 104 4.35 0.88 14.05
C VAL A 104 5.78 0.80 13.49
N GLN A 105 6.70 1.63 14.02
CA GLN A 105 8.10 1.64 13.57
C GLN A 105 8.75 0.27 13.72
N ARG A 106 8.52 -0.41 14.85
CA ARG A 106 9.05 -1.75 15.12
C ARG A 106 8.45 -2.81 14.21
N LEU A 107 7.14 -2.78 13.99
CA LEU A 107 6.47 -3.71 13.07
C LEU A 107 7.00 -3.57 11.63
N LEU A 108 7.14 -2.33 11.15
CA LEU A 108 7.68 -2.06 9.81
C LEU A 108 9.17 -2.43 9.71
N ALA A 109 9.94 -2.24 10.77
CA ALA A 109 11.33 -2.69 10.84
C ALA A 109 11.43 -4.23 10.79
N SER A 110 10.55 -4.95 11.48
CA SER A 110 10.49 -6.42 11.41
C SER A 110 10.10 -6.92 10.02
N MET A 111 9.20 -6.21 9.33
CA MET A 111 8.87 -6.49 7.91
C MET A 111 10.10 -6.34 7.01
N LEU A 112 10.89 -5.27 7.18
CA LEU A 112 12.12 -5.09 6.41
C LEU A 112 13.14 -6.19 6.69
N HIS A 113 13.27 -6.66 7.93
CA HIS A 113 14.10 -7.82 8.26
C HIS A 113 13.60 -9.13 7.63
N ALA A 114 12.29 -9.30 7.47
CA ALA A 114 11.68 -10.49 6.86
C ALA A 114 11.95 -10.61 5.35
N SER A 115 12.36 -9.52 4.68
CA SER A 115 12.76 -9.52 3.26
C SER A 115 14.05 -10.29 2.97
N GLY A 116 14.82 -10.66 4.02
CA GLY A 116 16.00 -11.52 3.91
C GLY A 116 17.28 -10.80 3.46
N GLN A 117 17.22 -9.51 3.14
CA GLN A 117 18.38 -8.63 2.98
C GLN A 117 18.67 -7.92 4.30
N ASP A 118 19.92 -7.50 4.57
CA ASP A 118 20.22 -6.67 5.75
C ASP A 118 19.74 -5.23 5.49
N PRO A 119 18.62 -4.79 6.11
CA PRO A 119 18.04 -3.49 5.82
C PRO A 119 18.90 -2.34 6.36
N LEU A 120 19.84 -2.58 7.28
CA LEU A 120 20.77 -1.55 7.77
C LEU A 120 21.89 -1.26 6.77
N GLU A 121 22.43 -2.30 6.13
CA GLU A 121 23.44 -2.15 5.08
C GLU A 121 22.84 -1.50 3.83
N GLU A 122 21.61 -1.86 3.48
CA GLU A 122 20.91 -1.33 2.31
C GLU A 122 20.12 -0.04 2.55
N TRP A 123 20.15 0.51 3.77
CA TRP A 123 19.31 1.64 4.18
C TRP A 123 19.40 2.85 3.25
N ALA A 124 20.61 3.18 2.77
CA ALA A 124 20.84 4.29 1.85
C ALA A 124 20.04 4.16 0.53
N SER A 125 19.79 2.92 0.09
CA SER A 125 19.01 2.58 -1.10
C SER A 125 17.52 2.39 -0.82
N LEU A 126 17.16 1.92 0.39
CA LEU A 126 15.78 1.66 0.81
C LEU A 126 15.05 2.96 1.16
N ARG A 127 15.71 3.88 1.87
CA ARG A 127 15.13 5.16 2.31
C ARG A 127 14.41 5.92 1.20
N PRO A 128 15.00 6.23 0.03
CA PRO A 128 14.30 6.99 -1.02
C PRO A 128 13.06 6.25 -1.55
N ARG A 129 13.05 4.91 -1.50
CA ARG A 129 11.91 4.10 -1.93
C ARG A 129 10.78 4.17 -0.91
N LEU A 130 11.11 4.14 0.38
CA LEU A 130 10.13 4.30 1.47
C LEU A 130 9.52 5.72 1.49
N VAL A 131 10.32 6.76 1.21
CA VAL A 131 9.82 8.13 1.01
C VAL A 131 8.82 8.19 -0.16
N ALA A 132 9.13 7.53 -1.28
CA ALA A 132 8.23 7.48 -2.43
C ALA A 132 6.89 6.77 -2.13
N LEU A 133 6.83 5.95 -1.08
CA LEU A 133 5.61 5.32 -0.57
C LEU A 133 4.82 6.19 0.43
N GLY A 134 5.20 7.46 0.57
CA GLY A 134 4.54 8.42 1.46
C GLY A 134 4.84 8.21 2.94
N MET A 135 6.00 7.62 3.28
CA MET A 135 6.46 7.56 4.66
C MET A 135 7.15 8.87 5.05
N GLU A 136 6.71 9.45 6.15
CA GLU A 136 7.28 10.69 6.70
C GLU A 136 8.66 10.46 7.32
N GLU A 137 9.48 11.50 7.36
CA GLU A 137 10.85 11.43 7.88
C GLU A 137 10.91 11.00 9.36
N SER A 138 9.93 11.41 10.17
CA SER A 138 9.80 10.99 11.58
C SER A 138 9.60 9.48 11.72
N MET A 139 8.79 8.89 10.86
CA MET A 139 8.55 7.45 10.78
C MET A 139 9.82 6.72 10.34
N LEU A 140 10.50 7.23 9.30
CA LEU A 140 11.72 6.62 8.76
C LEU A 140 12.86 6.59 9.78
N ALA A 141 13.06 7.68 10.52
CA ALA A 141 14.06 7.74 11.59
C ALA A 141 13.77 6.70 12.68
N GLY A 142 12.50 6.54 13.04
CA GLY A 142 12.05 5.55 14.00
C GLY A 142 12.24 4.12 13.52
N ILE A 143 11.89 3.82 12.27
CA ILE A 143 12.14 2.52 11.62
C ILE A 143 13.64 2.23 11.64
N GLN A 144 14.49 3.17 11.23
CA GLN A 144 15.95 2.99 11.25
C GLN A 144 16.48 2.65 12.64
N SER A 145 15.94 3.30 13.68
CA SER A 145 16.30 2.98 15.06
C SER A 145 15.81 1.58 15.47
N ALA A 146 14.59 1.20 15.06
CA ALA A 146 14.01 -0.10 15.37
C ALA A 146 14.72 -1.24 14.62
N LEU A 147 15.28 -1.00 13.43
CA LEU A 147 16.08 -1.98 12.69
C LEU A 147 17.29 -2.47 13.48
N LYS A 148 17.86 -1.63 14.37
CA LYS A 148 19.01 -1.99 15.23
C LYS A 148 18.65 -2.98 16.34
N VAL A 149 17.37 -3.07 16.71
CA VAL A 149 16.87 -3.96 17.76
C VAL A 149 15.70 -4.75 17.18
N PRO A 150 15.98 -5.80 16.38
CA PRO A 150 14.94 -6.60 15.73
C PRO A 150 14.06 -7.26 16.78
N MET A 151 12.75 -7.25 16.55
CA MET A 151 11.78 -7.92 17.41
C MET A 151 10.83 -8.76 16.54
N PRO A 152 10.48 -9.99 16.95
CA PRO A 152 9.52 -10.81 16.21
C PRO A 152 8.18 -10.08 16.02
N VAL A 153 7.60 -10.21 14.83
CA VAL A 153 6.35 -9.53 14.49
C VAL A 153 5.19 -10.06 15.32
N GLU A 154 5.24 -11.33 15.75
CA GLU A 154 4.24 -11.99 16.58
C GLU A 154 4.10 -11.30 17.93
N LEU A 155 5.24 -11.01 18.59
CA LEU A 155 5.27 -10.30 19.88
C LEU A 155 4.79 -8.86 19.77
N LEU A 156 4.99 -8.24 18.61
CA LEU A 156 4.54 -6.89 18.35
C LEU A 156 3.06 -6.84 17.92
N ALA A 157 2.53 -7.90 17.33
CA ALA A 157 1.14 -8.00 16.92
C ALA A 157 0.20 -8.30 18.10
N GLU A 158 0.72 -8.81 19.21
CA GLU A 158 -0.05 -8.96 20.46
C GLU A 158 -0.62 -7.60 20.90
N GLN A 159 -1.93 -7.55 21.13
CA GLN A 159 -2.67 -6.35 21.56
C GLN A 159 -2.50 -5.15 20.59
N LEU A 160 -2.38 -5.41 19.28
CA LEU A 160 -2.39 -4.34 18.28
C LEU A 160 -3.84 -3.89 18.06
N GLU A 161 -4.09 -2.59 18.21
CA GLU A 161 -5.40 -2.00 17.91
C GLU A 161 -5.71 -2.18 16.41
N PRO A 162 -6.96 -2.53 16.02
CA PRO A 162 -7.30 -2.84 14.64
C PRO A 162 -6.96 -1.72 13.64
N ASP A 163 -7.14 -0.46 14.03
CA ASP A 163 -6.87 0.68 13.15
C ASP A 163 -5.37 0.90 12.96
N VAL A 164 -4.57 0.66 14.00
CA VAL A 164 -3.10 0.66 13.91
C VAL A 164 -2.62 -0.55 13.10
N ALA A 165 -3.26 -1.71 13.26
CA ALA A 165 -2.98 -2.90 12.47
C ALA A 165 -3.26 -2.67 10.97
N ALA A 166 -4.39 -2.05 10.64
CA ALA A 166 -4.75 -1.72 9.26
C ALA A 166 -3.76 -0.71 8.65
N PHE A 167 -3.36 0.29 9.42
CA PHE A 167 -2.33 1.26 9.01
C PHE A 167 -0.99 0.57 8.71
N VAL A 168 -0.52 -0.28 9.63
CA VAL A 168 0.74 -1.01 9.48
C VAL A 168 0.66 -1.99 8.31
N LEU A 169 -0.44 -2.74 8.18
CA LEU A 169 -0.65 -3.72 7.12
C LEU A 169 -0.57 -3.06 5.74
N SER A 170 -1.23 -1.91 5.56
CA SER A 170 -1.15 -1.15 4.30
C SER A 170 0.31 -0.83 3.94
N LYS A 171 1.10 -0.33 4.90
CA LYS A 171 2.52 0.00 4.70
C LYS A 171 3.39 -1.25 4.52
N ALA A 172 3.10 -2.33 5.25
CA ALA A 172 3.81 -3.61 5.20
C ALA A 172 3.63 -4.31 3.85
N ILE A 173 2.42 -4.28 3.27
CA ILE A 173 2.17 -4.78 1.90
C ILE A 173 3.05 -4.03 0.89
N HIS A 174 3.12 -2.71 1.00
CA HIS A 174 3.98 -1.93 0.10
C HIS A 174 5.47 -2.27 0.26
N ILE A 175 5.93 -2.56 1.49
CA ILE A 175 7.30 -3.02 1.76
C ILE A 175 7.55 -4.39 1.11
N ALA A 176 6.68 -5.38 1.34
CA ALA A 176 6.81 -6.73 0.77
C ALA A 176 6.70 -6.75 -0.77
N LEU A 177 6.19 -5.68 -1.39
CA LEU A 177 6.13 -5.53 -2.84
C LEU A 177 7.33 -4.76 -3.42
N LEU A 178 8.28 -4.30 -2.60
CA LEU A 178 9.44 -3.53 -3.06
C LEU A 178 10.30 -4.35 -4.02
N ASP A 179 10.66 -5.57 -3.66
CA ASP A 179 11.45 -6.49 -4.48
C ASP A 179 10.58 -7.29 -5.48
N GLN A 180 9.26 -7.11 -5.38
CA GLN A 180 8.23 -7.75 -6.20
C GLN A 180 8.19 -9.28 -6.01
N GLN A 181 8.64 -9.77 -4.86
CA GLN A 181 8.57 -11.17 -4.44
C GLN A 181 8.23 -11.24 -2.95
N ILE A 182 7.11 -11.86 -2.61
CA ILE A 182 6.75 -12.05 -1.21
C ILE A 182 7.46 -13.31 -0.71
N SER A 183 8.41 -13.16 0.21
CA SER A 183 9.10 -14.26 0.88
C SER A 183 8.15 -15.00 1.82
N GLN A 184 8.49 -16.25 2.21
CA GLN A 184 7.67 -16.98 3.19
C GLN A 184 7.62 -16.27 4.55
N ALA A 185 8.71 -15.61 4.94
CA ALA A 185 8.77 -14.83 6.18
C ALA A 185 7.88 -13.59 6.10
N GLU A 186 7.86 -12.90 4.95
CA GLU A 186 6.97 -11.76 4.72
C GLU A 186 5.50 -12.18 4.66
N ASP A 187 5.16 -13.27 3.97
CA ASP A 187 3.79 -13.81 3.93
C ASP A 187 3.30 -14.17 5.34
N THR A 188 4.16 -14.78 6.15
CA THR A 188 3.84 -15.09 7.55
C THR A 188 3.60 -13.81 8.35
N ALA A 189 4.45 -12.79 8.20
CA ALA A 189 4.30 -11.53 8.89
C ALA A 189 3.05 -10.74 8.45
N LEU A 190 2.73 -10.75 7.15
CA LEU A 190 1.52 -10.15 6.60
C LEU A 190 0.26 -10.86 7.12
N LYS A 191 0.25 -12.19 7.20
CA LYS A 191 -0.84 -12.96 7.78
C LYS A 191 -1.03 -12.66 9.27
N THR A 192 0.06 -12.51 10.02
CA THR A 192 0.01 -12.11 11.43
C THR A 192 -0.62 -10.73 11.59
N LEU A 193 -0.24 -9.76 10.75
CA LEU A 193 -0.84 -8.43 10.73
C LEU A 193 -2.32 -8.46 10.30
N LEU A 194 -2.65 -9.25 9.29
CA LEU A 194 -4.03 -9.43 8.81
C LEU A 194 -4.92 -10.00 9.91
N ASN A 195 -4.45 -11.04 10.60
CA ASN A 195 -5.15 -11.59 11.76
C ASN A 195 -5.40 -10.52 12.82
N ALA A 196 -4.42 -9.64 13.10
CA ALA A 196 -4.59 -8.55 14.06
C ALA A 196 -5.65 -7.50 13.63
N VAL A 197 -5.85 -7.32 12.33
CA VAL A 197 -6.97 -6.51 11.79
C VAL A 197 -8.31 -7.23 12.00
N ASP A 198 -8.35 -8.54 11.74
CA ASP A 198 -9.56 -9.38 11.79
C ASP A 198 -10.05 -9.71 13.21
N HIS A 199 -9.24 -9.49 14.25
CA HIS A 199 -9.67 -9.61 15.66
C HIS A 199 -10.80 -8.65 16.05
N LYS A 200 -11.31 -7.85 15.10
CA LYS A 200 -12.54 -7.07 15.18
C LYS A 200 -13.83 -7.93 15.21
N VAL A 201 -13.79 -9.25 14.96
CA VAL A 201 -15.02 -10.05 14.71
C VAL A 201 -15.55 -10.88 15.91
N VAL A 202 -14.94 -10.83 17.10
CA VAL A 202 -15.52 -11.50 18.29
C VAL A 202 -15.55 -10.57 19.50
N ALA A 203 -16.58 -9.71 19.54
CA ALA A 203 -17.08 -9.10 20.77
C ALA A 203 -18.62 -9.08 20.72
#